data_AF-A0A965CEF5-F1
#
_entry.id   AF-A0A965CEF5-F1
#
_cell.length_a   1.000
_cell.length_b   1.000
_cell.length_c   1.000
_cell.angle_alpha   90.00
_cell.angle_beta   90.00
_cell.angle_gamma   90.00
#
_symmetry.space_group_name_H-M   'P 1'
#
loop_
_entity.id
_entity.type
_entity.pdbx_description
1 polymer ?
#
loop_
_entity_poly.entity_id
_entity_poly.type
_entity_poly.pdbx_seq_one_letter_code
_entity_poly.pdbx_strand_id
1 'polypeptide(L)'
;PVPAGDRLLSYTERIEQCGDRIVDCGGGTIADARADGTEENGVHDVSVFDYVTPIHVVASYEDGAFVLRPVGIPGIEVRRWLDSDGHMVWTRPDMGGIRVVLERVSEPR
;
A
#
# COMPACT_ATOMS: atom_id res chain seq x y z
N PRO A 1 -15.22 -12.22 -0.97
CA PRO A 1 -15.16 -12.01 0.50
C PRO A 1 -14.27 -13.08 1.14
N VAL A 2 -13.40 -12.69 2.07
CA VAL A 2 -12.55 -13.65 2.80
C VAL A 2 -13.36 -14.39 3.88
N PRO A 3 -12.91 -15.57 4.33
CA PRO A 3 -13.58 -16.30 5.41
C PRO A 3 -13.65 -15.50 6.72
N ALA A 4 -14.65 -15.79 7.56
CA ALA A 4 -14.72 -15.22 8.90
C ALA A 4 -13.47 -15.59 9.72
N GLY A 5 -12.85 -14.60 10.37
CA GLY A 5 -11.62 -14.77 11.15
C GLY A 5 -10.32 -14.67 10.33
N ASP A 6 -10.38 -14.40 9.03
CA ASP A 6 -9.19 -14.07 8.24
C ASP A 6 -8.48 -12.83 8.80
N ARG A 7 -7.14 -12.83 8.82
CA ARG A 7 -6.32 -11.74 9.35
C ARG A 7 -6.56 -10.41 8.61
N LEU A 8 -6.96 -10.46 7.34
CA LEU A 8 -7.33 -9.28 6.58
C LEU A 8 -8.53 -8.53 7.20
N LEU A 9 -9.40 -9.21 7.94
CA LEU A 9 -10.54 -8.58 8.62
C LEU A 9 -10.12 -7.76 9.85
N SER A 10 -8.90 -7.96 10.37
CA SER A 10 -8.30 -7.14 11.43
C SER A 10 -7.28 -6.13 10.91
N TYR A 11 -7.15 -6.01 9.58
CA TYR A 11 -6.17 -5.11 8.99
C TYR A 11 -6.50 -3.66 9.30
N THR A 12 -5.48 -2.89 9.65
CA THR A 12 -5.57 -1.45 9.88
C THR A 12 -4.29 -0.83 9.34
N GLU A 13 -4.42 0.33 8.70
CA GLU A 13 -3.30 1.12 8.23
C GLU A 13 -3.38 2.55 8.77
N ARG A 14 -2.21 3.14 9.06
CA ARG A 14 -2.05 4.56 9.34
C ARG A 14 -1.26 5.17 8.21
N ILE A 15 -1.85 6.18 7.57
CA ILE A 15 -1.25 6.84 6.41
C ILE A 15 -1.02 8.31 6.75
N GLU A 16 0.22 8.75 6.58
CA GLU A 16 0.66 10.14 6.74
C GLU A 16 1.23 10.61 5.40
N GLN A 17 0.75 11.75 4.88
CA GLN A 17 1.17 12.27 3.58
C GLN A 17 1.55 13.75 3.68
N CYS A 18 2.67 14.12 3.08
CA CYS A 18 3.15 15.50 2.95
C CYS A 18 3.64 15.73 1.53
N GLY A 19 2.77 16.28 0.67
CA GLY A 19 3.07 16.43 -0.75
C GLY A 19 3.24 15.07 -1.44
N ASP A 20 4.41 14.86 -2.03
CA ASP A 20 4.79 13.62 -2.71
C ASP A 20 5.36 12.55 -1.76
N ARG A 21 5.67 12.89 -0.51
CA ARG A 21 6.09 11.91 0.50
C ARG A 21 4.89 11.28 1.19
N ILE A 22 4.96 9.97 1.38
CA ILE A 22 3.96 9.19 2.11
C ILE A 22 4.64 8.18 3.03
N VAL A 23 4.06 8.00 4.21
CA VAL A 23 4.39 6.94 5.16
C VAL A 23 3.12 6.16 5.43
N ASP A 24 3.11 4.89 5.05
CA ASP A 24 2.00 3.97 5.23
C ASP A 24 2.43 2.81 6.13
N CYS A 25 1.84 2.75 7.32
CA CYS A 25 2.11 1.71 8.30
C CYS A 25 0.91 0.76 8.37
N GLY A 26 1.09 -0.47 7.91
CA GLY A 26 0.04 -1.48 7.89
C GLY A 26 0.61 -2.88 7.76
N GLY A 27 -0.09 -3.88 8.30
CA GLY A 27 0.33 -5.29 8.16
C GLY A 27 1.67 -5.66 8.80
N GLY A 28 2.27 -4.79 9.62
CA GLY A 28 3.57 -5.01 10.26
C GLY A 28 4.77 -4.47 9.49
N THR A 29 4.55 -3.80 8.35
CA THR A 29 5.59 -3.15 7.52
C THR A 29 5.37 -1.63 7.45
N ILE A 30 6.37 -0.89 6.96
CA ILE A 30 6.31 0.57 6.82
C ILE A 30 6.76 0.95 5.41
N ALA A 31 5.81 1.36 4.58
CA ALA A 31 6.11 1.96 3.29
C ALA A 31 6.35 3.47 3.45
N ASP A 32 7.62 3.88 3.60
CA ASP A 32 8.06 5.29 3.51
C ASP A 32 8.73 5.52 2.15
N ALA A 33 8.20 6.44 1.36
CA ALA A 33 8.72 6.77 0.04
C ALA A 33 8.36 8.19 -0.39
N ARG A 34 9.08 8.70 -1.39
CA ARG A 34 8.57 9.76 -2.25
C ARG A 34 7.99 9.14 -3.51
N ALA A 35 6.78 9.56 -3.84
CA ALA A 35 6.04 9.10 -5.00
C ALA A 35 6.47 9.83 -6.29
N ASP A 36 7.78 9.92 -6.53
CA ASP A 36 8.37 10.64 -7.67
C ASP A 36 8.71 9.72 -8.85
N GLY A 37 8.37 8.44 -8.77
CA GLY A 37 8.61 7.44 -9.81
C GLY A 37 10.06 6.94 -9.88
N THR A 38 10.91 7.30 -8.92
CA THR A 38 12.30 6.84 -8.88
C THR A 38 12.47 5.61 -7.98
N GLU A 39 13.48 4.82 -8.31
CA GLU A 39 13.93 3.74 -7.42
C GLU A 39 14.67 4.30 -6.19
N GLU A 40 15.46 5.37 -6.35
CA GLU A 40 16.24 5.97 -5.25
C GLU A 40 15.38 6.44 -4.07
N ASN A 41 14.20 7.00 -4.33
CA ASN A 41 13.27 7.46 -3.29
C ASN A 41 12.10 6.49 -3.04
N GLY A 42 12.23 5.25 -3.53
CA GLY A 42 11.24 4.20 -3.36
C GLY A 42 11.17 3.64 -1.94
N VAL A 43 10.26 2.67 -1.73
CA VAL A 43 10.15 1.95 -0.46
C VAL A 43 11.26 0.92 -0.37
N HIS A 44 12.15 1.09 0.60
CA HIS A 44 13.14 0.09 1.01
C HIS A 44 12.68 -0.60 2.30
N ASP A 45 12.10 -1.79 2.18
CA ASP A 45 11.56 -2.53 3.33
C ASP A 45 11.76 -4.05 3.14
N VAL A 46 11.10 -4.84 3.97
CA VAL A 46 10.99 -6.30 3.87
C VAL A 46 9.59 -6.73 3.45
N SER A 47 9.50 -7.90 2.84
CA SER A 47 8.24 -8.53 2.46
C SER A 47 7.37 -8.81 3.68
N VAL A 48 6.11 -8.39 3.65
CA VAL A 48 5.12 -8.66 4.72
C VAL A 48 4.83 -10.15 4.95
N PHE A 49 5.25 -11.02 4.03
CA PHE A 49 5.03 -12.47 4.15
C PHE A 49 6.00 -13.17 5.11
N ASP A 50 7.22 -12.65 5.25
CA ASP A 50 8.26 -13.26 6.08
C ASP A 50 9.01 -12.26 6.98
N TYR A 51 8.82 -10.97 6.75
CA TYR A 51 9.46 -9.86 7.46
C TYR A 51 10.99 -9.88 7.41
N VAL A 52 11.59 -10.56 6.43
CA VAL A 52 13.05 -10.68 6.30
C VAL A 52 13.55 -10.55 4.87
N THR A 53 12.75 -10.92 3.87
CA THR A 53 13.15 -10.81 2.47
C THR A 53 13.10 -9.35 2.04
N PRO A 54 14.24 -8.73 1.66
CA PRO A 54 14.25 -7.34 1.23
C PRO A 54 13.41 -7.13 -0.02
N ILE A 55 12.70 -6.03 -0.07
CA ILE A 55 11.97 -5.55 -1.24
C ILE A 55 12.35 -4.11 -1.54
N HIS A 56 12.31 -3.78 -2.82
CA HIS A 56 12.45 -2.40 -3.27
C HIS A 56 11.27 -2.07 -4.18
N VAL A 57 10.59 -0.95 -3.94
CA VAL A 57 9.32 -0.65 -4.61
C VAL A 57 9.28 0.81 -5.04
N VAL A 58 9.14 1.03 -6.35
CA VAL A 58 8.97 2.38 -6.91
C VAL A 58 7.56 2.87 -6.57
N ALA A 59 7.48 4.10 -6.08
CA ALA A 59 6.24 4.76 -5.71
C ALA A 59 5.94 5.91 -6.68
N SER A 60 4.67 6.10 -7.03
CA SER A 60 4.22 7.20 -7.89
C SER A 60 2.77 7.57 -7.61
N TYR A 61 2.37 8.81 -7.87
CA TYR A 61 0.96 9.19 -7.92
C TYR A 61 0.48 9.23 -9.37
N GLU A 62 -0.56 8.47 -9.68
CA GLU A 62 -1.13 8.34 -11.02
C GLU A 62 -2.66 8.34 -10.93
N ASP A 63 -3.30 9.28 -11.65
CA ASP A 63 -4.77 9.39 -11.71
C ASP A 63 -5.45 9.41 -10.33
N GLY A 64 -4.82 10.09 -9.36
CA GLY A 64 -5.33 10.18 -7.99
C GLY A 64 -5.10 8.95 -7.12
N ALA A 65 -4.36 7.94 -7.62
CA ALA A 65 -3.97 6.76 -6.87
C ALA A 65 -2.48 6.80 -6.51
N PHE A 66 -2.14 6.29 -5.32
CA PHE A 66 -0.80 5.91 -4.95
C PHE A 66 -0.49 4.54 -5.53
N VAL A 67 0.54 4.46 -6.37
CA VAL A 67 0.88 3.27 -7.15
C VAL A 67 2.27 2.77 -6.78
N LEU A 68 2.35 1.49 -6.45
CA LEU A 68 3.55 0.79 -6.04
C LEU A 68 3.92 -0.30 -7.04
N ARG A 69 5.17 -0.29 -7.51
CA ARG A 69 5.71 -1.26 -8.47
C ARG A 69 7.01 -1.86 -7.94
N PRO A 70 7.01 -3.14 -7.55
CA PRO A 70 8.22 -3.80 -7.04
C PRO A 70 9.31 -3.89 -8.12
N VAL A 71 10.53 -3.50 -7.76
CA VAL A 71 11.71 -3.59 -8.62
C VAL A 71 12.02 -5.06 -8.88
N GLY A 72 12.29 -5.39 -10.15
CA GLY A 72 12.64 -6.75 -10.57
C GLY A 72 11.45 -7.72 -10.65
N ILE A 73 10.21 -7.29 -10.38
CA ILE A 73 9.01 -8.13 -10.47
C ILE A 73 7.99 -7.49 -11.43
N PRO A 74 8.12 -7.72 -12.75
CA PRO A 74 7.25 -7.10 -13.73
C PRO A 74 5.79 -7.59 -13.59
N GLY A 75 4.85 -6.69 -13.87
CA GLY A 75 3.41 -6.99 -13.88
C GLY A 75 2.71 -6.88 -12.52
N ILE A 76 3.45 -6.60 -11.44
CA ILE A 76 2.83 -6.25 -10.15
C ILE A 76 2.66 -4.74 -10.07
N GLU A 77 1.40 -4.33 -9.88
CA GLU A 77 1.03 -2.95 -9.58
C GLU A 77 0.02 -2.95 -8.44
N VAL A 78 0.41 -2.40 -7.29
CA VAL A 78 -0.51 -2.17 -6.18
C VAL A 78 -1.00 -0.73 -6.29
N ARG A 79 -2.30 -0.56 -6.53
CA ARG A 79 -2.95 0.75 -6.61
C ARG A 79 -3.74 0.99 -5.34
N ARG A 80 -3.62 2.19 -4.78
CA ARG A 80 -4.35 2.64 -3.59
C ARG A 80 -4.98 4.00 -3.85
N TRP A 81 -6.25 4.18 -3.48
CA TRP A 81 -6.97 5.44 -3.66
C TRP A 81 -8.10 5.59 -2.64
N LEU A 82 -8.53 6.83 -2.41
CA LEU A 82 -9.77 7.11 -1.71
C LEU A 82 -10.94 7.04 -2.71
N ASP A 83 -11.97 6.27 -2.39
CA ASP A 83 -13.20 6.27 -3.18
C ASP A 83 -14.10 7.49 -2.85
N SER A 84 -15.21 7.62 -3.57
CA SER A 84 -16.15 8.74 -3.41
C SER A 84 -16.81 8.81 -2.04
N ASP A 85 -16.88 7.69 -1.32
CA ASP A 85 -17.47 7.60 0.01
C ASP A 85 -16.41 7.83 1.11
N GLY A 86 -15.15 8.06 0.71
CA GLY A 86 -14.03 8.31 1.61
C GLY A 86 -13.40 7.03 2.18
N HIS A 87 -13.73 5.85 1.64
CA HIS A 87 -13.04 4.62 2.00
C HIS A 87 -11.67 4.56 1.34
N MET A 88 -10.70 4.01 2.05
CA MET A 88 -9.41 3.69 1.45
C MET A 88 -9.50 2.34 0.74
N VAL A 89 -9.21 2.32 -0.55
CA VAL A 89 -9.28 1.13 -1.40
C VAL A 89 -7.89 0.81 -1.91
N TRP A 90 -7.49 -0.46 -1.87
CA TRP A 90 -6.31 -0.90 -2.59
C TRP A 90 -6.50 -2.27 -3.24
N THR A 91 -5.74 -2.50 -4.31
CA THR A 91 -5.80 -3.74 -5.09
C THR A 91 -4.44 -4.39 -5.21
N ARG A 92 -4.42 -5.72 -5.21
CA ARG A 92 -3.21 -6.51 -5.39
C ARG A 92 -3.46 -7.59 -6.47
N PRO A 93 -2.90 -7.45 -7.68
CA PRO A 93 -3.23 -8.32 -8.81
C PRO A 93 -2.65 -9.74 -8.68
N ASP A 94 -1.49 -9.89 -8.04
CA ASP A 94 -0.74 -11.14 -7.86
C ASP A 94 -1.38 -12.15 -6.89
N MET A 95 -2.33 -11.73 -6.05
CA MET A 95 -3.06 -12.60 -5.10
C MET A 95 -4.48 -12.98 -5.56
N GLY A 96 -4.67 -13.18 -6.87
CA GLY A 96 -6.00 -13.46 -7.43
C GLY A 96 -6.89 -12.22 -7.49
N GLY A 97 -6.28 -11.03 -7.60
CA GLY A 97 -7.01 -9.77 -7.71
C GLY A 97 -7.70 -9.36 -6.42
N ILE A 98 -6.98 -9.41 -5.29
CA ILE A 98 -7.51 -8.91 -4.01
C ILE A 98 -7.89 -7.44 -4.18
N ARG A 99 -9.08 -7.10 -3.69
CA ARG A 99 -9.52 -5.73 -3.46
C ARG A 99 -9.88 -5.59 -2.00
N VAL A 100 -9.21 -4.68 -1.32
CA VAL A 100 -9.47 -4.31 0.08
C VAL A 100 -10.14 -2.95 0.12
N VAL A 101 -11.13 -2.82 1.00
CA VAL A 101 -11.86 -1.58 1.27
C VAL A 101 -11.80 -1.36 2.76
N LEU A 102 -11.28 -0.21 3.18
CA LEU A 102 -11.04 0.12 4.57
C LEU A 102 -11.89 1.32 4.96
N GLU A 103 -12.52 1.22 6.12
CA GLU A 103 -13.23 2.31 6.75
C GLU A 103 -12.27 3.15 7.58
N ARG A 104 -12.49 4.47 7.59
CA ARG A 104 -11.74 5.39 8.45
C ARG A 104 -12.16 5.17 9.90
N VAL A 105 -11.21 4.78 10.75
CA VAL A 105 -11.46 4.54 12.18
C VAL A 105 -11.00 5.70 13.09
N SER A 106 -10.28 6.68 12.55
CA SER A 106 -9.85 7.87 13.28
C SER A 106 -9.67 9.08 12.36
N GLU A 107 -9.87 10.28 12.90
CA GLU A 107 -9.51 11.53 12.23
C GLU A 107 -7.99 11.70 12.13
N PRO A 108 -7.49 12.41 11.08
CA PRO A 108 -6.10 12.86 11.03
C PRO A 108 -5.74 13.65 12.30
N ARG A 109 -4.51 13.49 12.78
CA ARG A 109 -3.98 14.18 13.97
C ARG A 109 -2.97 15.25 13.58
#